data_AF-A0A0F9C571-F1
#
_entry.id   AF-A0A0F9C571-F1
#
_cell.length_a   1.000
_cell.length_b   1.000
_cell.length_c   1.000
_cell.angle_alpha   90.00
_cell.angle_beta   90.00
_cell.angle_gamma   90.00
#
_symmetry.space_group_name_H-M   'P 1'
#
loop_
_entity.id
_entity.type
_entity.pdbx_description
1 polymer ?
#
loop_
_entity_poly.entity_id
_entity_poly.type
_entity_poly.pdbx_seq_one_letter_code
_entity_poly.pdbx_strand_id
1 'polypeptide(L)'
;MPRAIILYEIDKSFGPNILAEYYLKEGDKIPTSTLKEFSEKHVKRDLIETSIRKDEIRYYSSKVNADSIEKDNIYMSFILEDEEDLVSLKSFFTNVEVNIIQNFTTDK
;
A
#
# COMPACT_ATOMS: atom_id res chain seq x y z
N MET A 1 5.28 7.21 12.67
CA MET A 1 5.80 6.24 11.67
C MET A 1 4.71 5.20 11.52
N PRO A 2 4.36 4.77 10.30
CA PRO A 2 3.24 3.86 10.10
C PRO A 2 3.48 2.54 10.84
N ARG A 3 2.42 2.02 11.49
CA ARG A 3 2.49 0.74 12.25
C ARG A 3 2.77 -0.46 11.37
N ALA A 4 2.35 -0.37 10.11
CA ALA A 4 2.63 -1.35 9.10
C ALA A 4 2.78 -0.69 7.72
N ILE A 5 3.60 -1.31 6.89
CA ILE A 5 3.82 -1.00 5.48
C ILE A 5 3.68 -2.30 4.71
N ILE A 6 2.87 -2.31 3.67
CA ILE A 6 2.72 -3.46 2.77
C ILE A 6 2.89 -2.98 1.34
N LEU A 7 3.73 -3.69 0.58
CA LEU A 7 3.86 -3.57 -0.86
C LEU A 7 3.24 -4.81 -1.49
N TYR A 8 2.34 -4.62 -2.45
CA TYR A 8 1.59 -5.72 -3.04
C TYR A 8 1.21 -5.41 -4.49
N GLU A 9 1.01 -6.47 -5.25
CA GLU A 9 0.41 -6.39 -6.58
C GLU A 9 -1.08 -6.69 -6.48
N ILE A 10 -1.87 -6.10 -7.37
CA ILE A 10 -3.25 -6.55 -7.57
C ILE A 10 -3.37 -7.19 -8.94
N ASP A 11 -3.52 -8.52 -8.94
CA ASP A 11 -3.93 -9.25 -10.13
C ASP A 11 -5.46 -9.21 -10.23
N LYS A 12 -5.99 -8.84 -11.40
CA LYS A 12 -7.45 -8.73 -11.60
C LYS A 12 -8.20 -10.06 -11.44
N SER A 13 -7.51 -11.18 -11.62
CA SER A 13 -8.06 -12.55 -11.55
C SER A 13 -7.94 -13.16 -10.16
N PHE A 14 -6.89 -12.81 -9.41
CA PHE A 14 -6.56 -13.45 -8.13
C PHE A 14 -6.68 -12.52 -6.91
N GLY A 15 -6.68 -11.20 -7.12
CA GLY A 15 -6.72 -10.19 -6.07
C GLY A 15 -5.33 -9.78 -5.57
N PRO A 16 -5.21 -9.29 -4.33
CA PRO A 16 -3.96 -8.76 -3.80
C PRO A 16 -2.93 -9.88 -3.52
N ASN A 17 -1.71 -9.71 -4.03
CA ASN A 17 -0.55 -10.56 -3.82
C ASN A 17 0.57 -9.77 -3.10
N ILE A 18 0.89 -10.13 -1.87
CA ILE A 18 1.88 -9.40 -1.05
C ILE A 18 3.29 -9.69 -1.58
N LEU A 19 4.04 -8.63 -1.91
CA LEU A 19 5.43 -8.69 -2.31
C LEU A 19 6.37 -8.52 -1.12
N ALA A 20 6.04 -7.57 -0.24
CA ALA A 20 6.79 -7.30 0.98
C ALA A 20 5.85 -6.75 2.06
N GLU A 21 6.14 -7.08 3.31
CA GLU A 21 5.42 -6.55 4.46
C GLU A 21 6.40 -6.22 5.59
N TYR A 22 6.14 -5.10 6.26
CA TYR A 22 6.83 -4.68 7.48
C TYR A 22 5.77 -4.23 8.48
N TYR A 23 5.93 -4.63 9.73
CA TYR A 23 5.05 -4.23 10.82
C TYR A 23 5.84 -4.19 12.13
N LEU A 24 5.52 -3.23 12.99
CA LEU A 24 6.23 -3.04 14.26
C LEU A 24 5.94 -4.17 15.25
N LYS A 25 4.73 -4.75 15.17
CA LYS A 25 4.27 -5.88 15.99
C LYS A 25 3.41 -6.80 15.15
N GLU A 26 3.35 -8.09 15.44
CA GLU A 26 2.51 -9.04 14.68
C GLU A 26 1.03 -8.63 14.59
N GLY A 27 0.51 -7.99 15.65
CA GLY A 27 -0.87 -7.47 15.67
C GLY A 27 -1.13 -6.29 14.73
N ASP A 28 -0.09 -5.70 14.15
CA ASP A 28 -0.18 -4.59 13.21
C ASP A 28 -0.31 -5.07 11.76
N LYS A 29 -0.43 -6.37 11.52
CA LYS A 29 -0.62 -6.90 10.17
C LYS A 29 -1.93 -6.37 9.57
N ILE A 30 -1.87 -5.85 8.34
CA ILE A 30 -3.08 -5.44 7.61
C ILE A 30 -3.94 -6.68 7.34
N PRO A 31 -5.20 -6.72 7.79
CA PRO A 31 -6.06 -7.87 7.57
C PRO A 31 -6.29 -8.13 6.08
N THR A 32 -6.30 -9.40 5.67
CA THR A 32 -6.56 -9.78 4.27
C THR A 32 -7.89 -9.25 3.75
N SER A 33 -8.91 -9.11 4.62
CA SER A 33 -10.20 -8.51 4.26
C SER A 33 -10.07 -7.04 3.84
N THR A 34 -9.16 -6.29 4.47
CA THR A 34 -8.85 -4.91 4.11
C THR A 34 -8.11 -4.85 2.77
N LEU A 35 -7.16 -5.74 2.52
CA LEU A 35 -6.46 -5.82 1.22
C LEU A 35 -7.43 -6.15 0.06
N LYS A 36 -8.40 -7.05 0.31
CA LYS A 36 -9.45 -7.35 -0.68
C LYS A 36 -10.30 -6.13 -0.98
N GLU A 37 -10.72 -5.38 0.05
CA GLU A 37 -11.50 -4.17 -0.14
C GLU A 37 -10.70 -3.09 -0.89
N PHE A 38 -9.40 -2.95 -0.63
CA PHE A 38 -8.52 -2.09 -1.43
C PHE A 38 -8.44 -2.54 -2.89
N SER A 39 -8.28 -3.84 -3.15
CA SER A 39 -8.30 -4.40 -4.50
C SER A 39 -9.58 -4.05 -5.24
N GLU A 40 -10.75 -4.13 -4.59
CA GLU A 40 -12.01 -3.72 -5.21
C GLU A 40 -12.06 -2.22 -5.50
N LYS A 41 -11.62 -1.37 -4.56
CA LYS A 41 -11.62 0.08 -4.76
C LYS A 41 -10.66 0.53 -5.86
N HIS A 42 -9.46 -0.03 -5.91
CA HIS A 42 -8.47 0.29 -6.93
C HIS A 42 -8.89 -0.25 -8.31
N VAL A 43 -9.30 -1.53 -8.41
CA VAL A 43 -9.57 -2.16 -9.71
C VAL A 43 -10.96 -1.84 -10.25
N LYS A 44 -12.01 -1.88 -9.42
CA LYS A 44 -13.39 -1.71 -9.91
C LYS A 44 -13.80 -0.25 -9.99
N ARG A 45 -13.23 0.62 -9.16
CA ARG A 45 -13.58 2.06 -9.12
C ARG A 45 -12.48 2.97 -9.65
N ASP A 46 -11.38 2.38 -10.13
CA ASP A 46 -10.23 3.09 -10.71
C ASP A 46 -9.67 4.21 -9.81
N LEU A 47 -9.67 3.95 -8.49
CA LEU A 47 -9.14 4.89 -7.52
C LEU A 47 -7.62 4.73 -7.42
N ILE A 48 -6.86 5.80 -7.59
CA ILE A 48 -5.41 5.81 -7.38
C ILE A 48 -5.09 5.67 -5.89
N GLU A 49 -5.83 6.41 -5.06
CA GLU A 49 -5.68 6.43 -3.60
C GLU A 49 -7.02 6.07 -2.94
N THR A 50 -6.97 5.40 -1.79
CA THR A 50 -8.15 5.14 -0.99
C THR A 50 -7.79 4.91 0.48
N SER A 51 -8.75 5.18 1.36
CA SER A 51 -8.68 4.80 2.77
C SER A 51 -9.89 3.94 3.17
N ILE A 52 -9.69 3.16 4.23
CA ILE A 52 -10.71 2.35 4.88
C ILE A 52 -10.54 2.58 6.38
N ARG A 53 -11.64 2.89 7.08
CA ARG A 53 -11.65 2.98 8.53
C ARG A 53 -12.40 1.77 9.08
N LYS A 54 -11.78 1.02 9.99
CA LYS A 54 -12.42 -0.04 10.77
C LYS A 54 -12.11 0.25 12.23
N ASP A 55 -13.14 0.54 13.01
CA ASP A 55 -13.03 1.02 14.39
C ASP A 55 -12.12 2.27 14.48
N GLU A 56 -11.10 2.20 15.33
CA GLU A 56 -10.08 3.24 15.52
C GLU A 56 -8.90 3.08 14.56
N ILE A 57 -8.89 2.06 13.70
CA ILE A 57 -7.79 1.82 12.77
C ILE A 57 -8.13 2.40 11.39
N ARG A 58 -7.26 3.26 10.90
CA ARG A 58 -7.33 3.78 9.53
C ARG A 58 -6.27 3.12 8.67
N TYR A 59 -6.73 2.47 7.62
CA TYR A 59 -5.90 1.89 6.57
C TYR A 59 -5.87 2.83 5.39
N TYR A 60 -4.69 3.03 4.81
CA TYR A 60 -4.48 3.80 3.60
C TYR A 60 -3.86 2.91 2.52
N SER A 61 -4.20 3.14 1.26
CA SER A 61 -3.58 2.50 0.12
C SER A 61 -3.46 3.46 -1.05
N SER A 62 -2.35 3.41 -1.76
CA SER A 62 -2.15 4.14 -3.02
C SER A 62 -1.44 3.26 -4.04
N LYS A 63 -1.80 3.48 -5.31
CA LYS A 63 -1.05 2.96 -6.44
C LYS A 63 0.36 3.56 -6.43
N VAL A 64 1.34 2.73 -6.73
CA VAL A 64 2.73 3.14 -6.94
C VAL A 64 2.92 3.43 -8.42
N ASN A 65 3.48 4.59 -8.75
CA ASN A 65 3.91 4.96 -10.09
C ASN A 65 5.21 4.22 -10.43
N ALA A 66 5.07 2.98 -10.87
CA ALA A 66 6.18 2.10 -11.20
C ALA A 66 6.42 1.97 -12.72
N ASP A 67 6.11 3.04 -13.49
CA ASP A 67 6.24 3.07 -14.95
C ASP A 67 7.68 2.74 -15.41
N SER A 68 8.69 3.19 -14.66
CA SER A 68 10.10 2.95 -14.96
C SER A 68 10.55 1.50 -14.84
N ILE A 69 9.74 0.64 -14.23
CA ILE A 69 9.98 -0.80 -14.08
C ILE A 69 8.90 -1.63 -14.78
N GLU A 70 8.14 -1.01 -15.70
CA GLU A 70 7.10 -1.62 -16.52
C GLU A 70 6.02 -2.36 -15.72
N LYS A 71 5.69 -1.87 -14.52
CA LYS A 71 4.60 -2.40 -13.69
C LYS A 71 3.54 -1.35 -13.42
N ASP A 72 2.28 -1.70 -13.70
CA ASP A 72 1.13 -0.81 -13.56
C ASP A 72 0.14 -1.26 -12.47
N ASN A 73 0.49 -2.30 -11.72
CA ASN A 73 -0.39 -2.97 -10.76
C ASN A 73 0.21 -3.08 -9.36
N ILE A 74 1.20 -2.24 -9.03
CA ILE A 74 1.81 -2.17 -7.69
C ILE A 74 1.07 -1.15 -6.84
N TYR A 75 0.84 -1.53 -5.59
CA TYR A 75 0.17 -0.73 -4.58
C TYR A 75 0.92 -0.83 -3.27
N MET A 76 0.82 0.22 -2.47
CA MET A 76 1.43 0.27 -1.15
C MET A 76 0.40 0.74 -0.12
N SER A 77 0.32 0.01 1.00
CA SER A 77 -0.65 0.24 2.05
C SER A 77 0.00 0.45 3.42
N PHE A 78 -0.70 1.21 4.25
CA PHE A 78 -0.24 1.61 5.59
C PHE A 78 -1.36 1.52 6.61
N ILE A 79 -0.97 1.31 7.87
CA ILE A 79 -1.81 1.60 9.03
C ILE A 79 -1.39 2.94 9.61
N LEU A 80 -2.35 3.86 9.67
CA LEU A 80 -2.21 5.18 10.28
C LEU A 80 -2.49 5.10 11.78
N GLU A 81 -1.68 5.80 12.58
CA GLU A 81 -2.04 6.12 13.96
C GLU A 81 -3.03 7.30 14.00
N ASP A 82 -3.91 7.37 15.01
CA ASP A 82 -5.02 8.35 15.06
C ASP A 82 -4.56 9.82 15.04
N GLU A 83 -3.31 10.10 15.42
CA GLU A 83 -2.71 11.44 15.41
C GLU A 83 -1.90 11.76 14.15
N GLU A 84 -1.72 10.79 13.23
CA GLU A 84 -0.94 11.02 12.00
C GLU A 84 -1.76 11.78 10.95
N ASP A 85 -1.24 12.95 10.53
CA ASP A 85 -1.79 13.72 9.43
C ASP A 85 -1.57 13.02 8.08
N LEU A 86 -2.63 12.93 7.28
CA LEU A 86 -2.63 12.27 5.98
C LEU A 86 -1.64 12.94 5.01
N VAL A 87 -1.42 14.26 5.12
CA VAL A 87 -0.45 14.97 4.27
C VAL A 87 0.97 14.50 4.56
N SER A 88 1.32 14.36 5.84
CA SER A 88 2.63 13.87 6.25
C SER A 88 2.87 12.43 5.79
N LEU A 89 1.83 11.58 5.84
CA LEU A 89 1.90 10.21 5.32
C LEU A 89 2.09 10.18 3.80
N LYS A 90 1.43 11.06 3.04
CA LYS A 90 1.63 11.15 1.58
C LYS A 90 3.07 11.54 1.24
N SER A 91 3.65 12.50 1.94
CA SER A 91 5.07 12.84 1.75
C SER A 91 5.99 11.65 2.07
N PHE A 92 5.69 10.90 3.14
CA PHE A 92 6.39 9.66 3.43
C PHE A 92 6.23 8.62 2.31
N PHE A 93 5.02 8.46 1.77
CA PHE A 93 4.71 7.57 0.65
C PHE A 93 5.59 7.87 -0.55
N THR A 94 5.60 9.12 -1.00
CA THR A 94 6.40 9.56 -2.15
C THR A 94 7.88 9.28 -1.93
N ASN A 95 8.40 9.51 -0.73
CA ASN A 95 9.80 9.22 -0.43
C ASN A 95 10.11 7.73 -0.46
N VAL A 96 9.24 6.88 0.09
CA VAL A 96 9.41 5.42 0.05
C VAL A 96 9.31 4.91 -1.38
N GLU A 97 8.32 5.38 -2.14
CA GLU A 97 8.13 5.06 -3.55
C GLU A 97 9.35 5.41 -4.40
N VAL A 98 9.87 6.64 -4.28
CA VAL A 98 11.08 7.07 -4.99
C VAL A 98 12.25 6.16 -4.66
N ASN A 99 12.43 5.78 -3.39
CA ASN A 99 13.50 4.87 -2.98
C ASN A 99 13.31 3.45 -3.55
N ILE A 100 12.09 2.92 -3.56
CA ILE A 100 11.79 1.61 -4.14
C ILE A 100 12.14 1.61 -5.62
N ILE A 101 11.69 2.63 -6.36
CA ILE A 101 11.91 2.75 -7.80
C ILE A 101 13.40 2.91 -8.12
N GLN A 102 14.11 3.81 -7.42
CA GLN A 102 15.53 4.09 -7.68
C GLN A 102 16.45 2.90 -7.40
N ASN A 103 16.09 2.06 -6.44
CA ASN A 103 16.90 0.90 -6.04
C ASN A 103 16.35 -0.42 -6.59
N PHE A 104 15.33 -0.39 -7.45
CA PHE A 104 14.80 -1.60 -8.05
C PHE A 104 15.80 -2.17 -9.05
N THR A 105 16.29 -3.38 -8.77
CA THR A 105 17.17 -4.13 -9.67
C THR A 105 16.45 -5.38 -10.16
N THR A 106 16.44 -5.62 -11.48
CA THR A 106 15.91 -6.86 -12.07
C THR A 106 16.87 -8.05 -11.98
N ASP A 107 18.05 -7.86 -11.39
CA ASP A 107 19.04 -8.92 -11.22
C ASP A 107 18.50 -10.00 -10.27
N LYS A 108 18.36 -11.20 -10.83
CA LYS A 108 18.03 -12.46 -10.15
C LYS A 108 19.29 -13.21 -9.76
#